data_AF-A0M935-F1
#
_entry.id   AF-A0M935-F1
#
_cell.length_a   1.000
_cell.length_b   1.000
_cell.length_c   1.000
_cell.angle_alpha   90.00
_cell.angle_beta   90.00
_cell.angle_gamma   90.00
#
_symmetry.space_group_name_H-M   'P 1'
#
loop_
_entity.id
_entity.type
_entity.pdbx_description
1 polymer ?
#
loop_
_entity_poly.entity_id
_entity_poly.type
_entity_poly.pdbx_seq_one_letter_code
_entity_poly.pdbx_strand_id
1 'polypeptide(L)'
;VIEQFPHPKYDEDALLHDIMLLKLKEKANLTLAVGTLPLPSQFNFIPPGRTCRVAGWGRTQVNEPGSDTLREVKQRLMDPQACRHYGTFNHNLQLCV
;
A
#
# COMPACT_ATOMS: atom_id res chain seq x y z
N VAL A 1 -16.69 -8.54 5.95
CA VAL A 1 -15.85 -8.06 7.08
C VAL A 1 -16.74 -7.99 8.31
N ILE A 2 -16.27 -8.44 9.48
CA ILE A 2 -17.04 -8.35 10.74
C ILE A 2 -16.47 -7.30 11.71
N GLU A 3 -15.21 -6.93 11.54
CA GLU A 3 -14.52 -6.01 12.45
C GLU A 3 -13.42 -5.27 11.69
N GLN A 4 -13.21 -4.01 12.05
CA GLN A 4 -12.20 -3.13 11.46
C GLN A 4 -11.33 -2.58 12.59
N PHE A 5 -10.02 -2.65 12.44
CA PHE A 5 -9.04 -2.18 13.41
C PHE A 5 -8.16 -1.12 12.75
N PRO A 6 -8.61 0.14 12.69
CA PRO A 6 -7.76 1.23 12.24
C PRO A 6 -6.55 1.39 13.17
N HIS A 7 -5.42 1.84 12.64
CA HIS A 7 -4.27 2.13 13.48
C HIS A 7 -4.66 3.18 14.55
N PRO A 8 -4.33 2.98 15.83
CA PRO A 8 -4.79 3.86 16.92
C PRO A 8 -4.24 5.29 16.84
N LYS A 9 -3.23 5.52 16.00
CA LYS A 9 -2.65 6.83 15.70
C LYS A 9 -2.95 7.31 14.27
N TYR A 10 -3.93 6.73 13.58
CA TYR A 10 -4.35 7.23 12.28
C TYR A 10 -4.71 8.71 12.39
N ASP A 11 -4.13 9.51 11.50
CA ASP A 11 -4.33 10.95 11.40
C ASP A 11 -4.86 11.25 10.01
N GLU A 12 -6.13 11.63 9.93
CA GLU A 12 -6.82 11.91 8.66
C GLU A 12 -6.34 13.21 8.02
N ASP A 13 -5.94 14.21 8.82
CA ASP A 13 -5.48 15.50 8.31
C ASP A 13 -4.09 15.39 7.69
N ALA A 14 -3.18 14.65 8.35
CA ALA A 14 -1.82 14.46 7.89
C ALA A 14 -1.64 13.22 6.98
N LEU A 15 -2.64 12.34 6.92
CA LEU A 15 -2.59 11.02 6.27
C LEU A 15 -1.42 10.16 6.80
N LEU A 16 -1.19 10.23 8.12
CA LEU A 16 -0.17 9.45 8.81
C LEU A 16 -0.77 8.21 9.45
N HIS A 17 0.05 7.16 9.55
CA HIS A 17 -0.37 5.84 10.04
C HIS A 17 -1.58 5.27 9.28
N ASP A 18 -1.66 5.52 7.97
CA ASP A 18 -2.72 5.06 7.08
C ASP A 18 -2.61 3.54 6.83
N ILE A 19 -3.09 2.77 7.81
CA ILE A 19 -3.18 1.32 7.76
C ILE A 19 -4.29 0.84 8.70
N MET A 20 -4.97 -0.25 8.31
CA MET A 20 -5.95 -0.93 9.15
C MET A 20 -5.92 -2.44 8.94
N LEU A 21 -6.36 -3.20 9.94
CA LEU A 21 -6.61 -4.64 9.82
C LEU A 21 -8.12 -4.90 9.69
N LEU A 22 -8.48 -5.82 8.80
CA LEU A 22 -9.87 -6.25 8.61
C LEU A 22 -10.01 -7.71 9.02
N LYS A 23 -10.97 -7.99 9.92
CA LYS A 23 -11.32 -9.36 10.29
C LYS A 23 -12.45 -9.84 9.39
N LEU A 24 -12.18 -10.90 8.63
CA LEU A 24 -13.19 -11.55 7.81
C LEU A 24 -14.21 -12.28 8.70
N LYS A 25 -15.45 -12.39 8.21
CA LYS A 25 -16.50 -13.14 8.91
C LYS A 25 -16.13 -14.61 9.07
N GLU A 26 -15.51 -15.15 8.02
CA GLU A 26 -15.10 -16.54 7.90
C GLU A 26 -13.66 -16.60 7.39
N LYS A 27 -12.95 -17.67 7.70
CA LYS A 27 -11.59 -17.88 7.20
C LYS A 27 -11.65 -18.14 5.70
N ALA A 28 -10.78 -17.45 4.94
CA ALA A 28 -10.62 -17.75 3.52
C ALA A 28 -9.96 -19.13 3.34
N ASN A 29 -10.47 -19.93 2.42
CA ASN A 29 -9.85 -21.19 2.03
C ASN A 29 -8.68 -20.90 1.08
N LEU A 30 -7.49 -21.38 1.42
CA LEU A 30 -6.33 -21.25 0.54
C LEU A 30 -6.48 -22.19 -0.65
N THR A 31 -6.21 -21.67 -1.84
CA THR A 31 -6.36 -22.37 -3.12
C THR A 31 -5.26 -21.91 -4.07
N LEU A 32 -5.26 -22.42 -5.31
CA LEU A 32 -4.36 -21.92 -6.36
C LEU A 32 -4.57 -20.43 -6.67
N ALA A 33 -5.76 -19.88 -6.41
CA ALA A 33 -6.09 -18.48 -6.65
C ALA A 33 -6.08 -17.62 -5.36
N VAL A 34 -5.99 -18.24 -4.18
CA VAL A 34 -6.07 -17.55 -2.88
C VAL A 34 -4.85 -17.92 -2.04
N GLY A 35 -3.97 -16.94 -1.84
CA GLY A 35 -2.76 -17.06 -1.05
C GLY A 35 -2.59 -15.92 -0.04
N THR A 36 -1.54 -16.01 0.76
CA THR A 36 -1.12 -14.97 1.70
C THR A 36 0.17 -14.30 1.23
N LEU A 37 0.40 -13.06 1.66
CA LEU A 37 1.68 -12.38 1.49
C LEU A 37 2.40 -12.28 2.82
N PRO A 38 3.71 -12.59 2.88
CA PRO A 38 4.48 -12.44 4.10
C PRO A 38 4.63 -10.94 4.42
N LEU A 39 4.50 -10.61 5.70
CA LEU A 39 4.86 -9.29 6.19
C LEU A 39 6.38 -9.18 6.30
N PRO A 40 6.97 -7.99 6.05
CA PRO A 40 8.39 -7.78 6.27
C PRO A 40 8.74 -8.03 7.75
N SER A 41 9.80 -8.80 8.00
CA SER A 41 10.20 -9.23 9.35
C SER A 41 10.70 -8.08 10.23
N GLN A 42 11.26 -7.02 9.63
CA GLN A 42 11.71 -5.79 10.28
C GLN A 42 11.58 -4.63 9.28
N PHE A 43 11.52 -3.39 9.78
CA PHE A 43 11.68 -2.17 8.98
C PHE A 43 13.13 -2.08 8.48
N ASN A 44 13.48 -2.93 7.52
CA ASN A 44 14.74 -2.84 6.82
C ASN A 44 14.63 -1.67 5.86
N PHE A 45 15.55 -0.72 5.99
CA PHE A 45 15.75 0.33 5.01
C PHE A 45 15.78 -0.28 3.60
N ILE A 46 14.86 0.14 2.73
CA ILE A 46 14.85 -0.27 1.33
C ILE A 46 15.54 0.86 0.55
N PRO A 47 16.68 0.59 -0.12
CA PRO A 47 17.39 1.63 -0.83
C PRO A 47 16.57 2.16 -2.02
N PRO A 48 16.58 3.48 -2.26
CA PRO A 48 16.04 4.06 -3.50
C PRO A 48 16.59 3.36 -4.75
N GLY A 49 15.79 3.35 -5.82
CA GLY A 49 16.07 2.66 -7.07
C GLY A 49 15.60 1.20 -7.10
N ARG A 50 15.25 0.61 -5.96
CA ARG A 50 14.61 -0.72 -5.90
C ARG A 50 13.32 -0.70 -6.72
N THR A 51 13.18 -1.64 -7.65
CA THR A 51 11.92 -1.82 -8.39
C THR A 51 11.00 -2.76 -7.63
N CYS A 52 9.78 -2.29 -7.39
CA CYS A 52 8.67 -3.01 -6.78
C CYS A 52 7.58 -3.27 -7.83
N ARG A 53 6.63 -4.15 -7.52
CA ARG A 53 5.44 -4.40 -8.32
C ARG A 53 4.22 -3.94 -7.54
N VAL A 54 3.35 -3.19 -8.18
CA VAL A 54 2.07 -2.74 -7.62
C VAL A 54 0.97 -3.33 -8.49
N ALA A 55 -0.03 -3.94 -7.86
CA ALA A 55 -1.13 -4.58 -8.56
C ALA A 55 -2.49 -4.09 -8.03
N GLY A 56 -3.47 -3.96 -8.92
CA GLY A 56 -4.82 -3.55 -8.56
C GLY A 56 -5.73 -3.35 -9.76
N TRP A 57 -6.96 -2.91 -9.47
CA TRP A 57 -8.03 -2.61 -10.44
C TRP A 57 -8.27 -1.10 -10.59
N GLY A 58 -7.28 -0.28 -10.23
CA GLY A 58 -7.38 1.19 -10.27
C GLY A 58 -7.52 1.76 -11.68
N ARG A 59 -7.72 3.08 -11.76
CA ARG A 59 -7.77 3.82 -13.03
C ARG A 59 -6.41 3.77 -13.73
N THR A 60 -6.42 3.59 -15.04
CA THR A 60 -5.18 3.60 -15.87
C THR A 60 -4.99 4.91 -16.63
N GLN A 61 -6.01 5.75 -16.68
CA GLN A 61 -6.01 7.07 -17.29
C GLN A 61 -6.88 8.04 -16.46
N VAL A 62 -6.69 9.34 -16.64
CA VAL A 62 -7.30 10.39 -15.80
C VAL A 62 -8.84 10.34 -15.81
N ASN A 63 -9.43 10.12 -16.98
CA ASN A 63 -10.88 10.18 -17.20
C ASN A 63 -11.55 8.81 -17.41
N GLU A 64 -10.82 7.71 -17.18
CA GLU A 64 -11.34 6.36 -17.36
C GLU A 64 -11.77 5.74 -16.02
N PRO A 65 -12.73 4.79 -16.03
CA PRO A 65 -13.06 4.02 -14.83
C PRO A 65 -11.89 3.13 -14.38
N GLY A 66 -12.08 2.49 -13.22
CA GLY A 66 -11.19 1.41 -12.79
C GLY A 66 -11.18 0.26 -13.81
N SER A 67 -10.11 -0.52 -13.83
CA SER A 67 -10.03 -1.67 -14.73
C SER A 67 -10.90 -2.83 -14.23
N ASP A 68 -11.60 -3.52 -15.13
CA ASP A 68 -12.30 -4.78 -14.81
C ASP A 68 -11.34 -5.97 -14.62
N THR A 69 -10.07 -5.79 -14.95
CA THR A 69 -9.04 -6.83 -14.93
C THR A 69 -7.90 -6.42 -14.01
N LEU A 70 -7.34 -7.36 -13.26
CA LEU A 70 -6.17 -7.08 -12.42
C LEU A 70 -5.01 -6.64 -13.31
N ARG A 71 -4.44 -5.47 -13.02
CA ARG A 71 -3.24 -4.96 -13.69
C ARG A 71 -2.06 -4.94 -12.72
N GLU A 72 -0.85 -5.05 -13.25
CA GLU A 72 0.40 -4.91 -12.52
C GLU A 72 1.30 -3.88 -13.24
N VAL A 73 1.99 -3.04 -12.46
CA VAL A 73 3.03 -2.14 -12.95
C VAL A 73 4.31 -2.30 -12.14
N LYS A 74 5.46 -2.13 -12.81
CA LYS A 74 6.75 -2.01 -12.15
C LYS A 74 6.97 -0.54 -11.77
N GLN A 75 7.16 -0.29 -10.48
CA GLN A 75 7.38 1.05 -9.94
C GLN A 75 8.73 1.10 -9.22
N ARG A 76 9.42 2.24 -9.29
CA ARG A 76 10.72 2.41 -8.64
C ARG A 76 10.53 3.15 -7.33
N LEU A 77 11.12 2.63 -6.27
CA LEU A 77 11.24 3.39 -5.03
C LEU A 77 12.11 4.62 -5.29
N MET A 78 11.55 5.80 -5.05
CA MET A 78 12.22 7.08 -5.24
C MET A 78 13.01 7.45 -3.99
N ASP A 79 13.95 8.38 -4.15
CA ASP A 79 14.57 9.02 -2.98
C ASP A 79 13.50 9.79 -2.19
N PRO A 80 13.48 9.73 -0.84
CA PRO A 80 12.54 10.52 -0.04
C PRO A 80 12.55 12.02 -0.34
N GLN A 81 13.65 12.59 -0.85
CA GLN A 81 13.69 13.98 -1.32
C GLN A 81 12.64 14.29 -2.38
N ALA A 82 12.30 13.33 -3.26
CA ALA A 82 11.35 13.54 -4.34
C ALA A 82 9.93 13.88 -3.83
N CYS A 83 9.57 13.38 -2.65
CA CYS A 83 8.27 13.63 -2.01
C CYS A 83 8.31 14.78 -0.98
N ARG A 84 9.46 15.44 -0.74
CA ARG A 84 9.56 16.49 0.30
C ARG A 84 8.71 17.73 0.05
N HIS A 85 8.27 17.96 -1.19
CA HIS A 85 7.39 19.08 -1.49
C HIS A 85 5.96 18.87 -0.96
N TYR A 86 5.60 17.65 -0.55
CA TYR A 86 4.35 17.36 0.15
C TYR A 86 4.52 17.68 1.63
N GLY A 87 3.81 18.69 2.13
CA GLY A 87 4.02 19.26 3.47
C GLY A 87 3.84 18.29 4.64
N THR A 88 3.05 17.22 4.47
CA THR A 88 2.80 16.20 5.50
C THR A 88 3.65 14.95 5.34
N PHE A 89 4.53 14.90 4.32
CA PHE A 89 5.33 13.70 4.03
C PHE A 89 6.33 13.40 5.15
N ASN A 90 6.28 12.16 5.65
CA ASN A 90 7.17 11.67 6.69
C ASN A 90 7.89 10.38 6.25
N HIS A 91 9.16 10.50 5.90
CA HIS A 91 9.99 9.38 5.41
C HIS A 91 10.21 8.24 6.44
N ASN A 92 9.86 8.44 7.71
CA ASN A 92 9.89 7.36 8.71
C ASN A 92 8.63 6.48 8.65
N LEU A 93 7.54 6.98 8.08
CA LEU A 93 6.23 6.32 8.03
C LEU A 93 5.75 6.04 6.60
N GLN A 94 6.31 6.73 5.62
CA GLN A 94 5.88 6.69 4.22
C GLN A 94 7.07 6.46 3.29
N LEU A 95 6.81 5.77 2.18
CA LEU A 95 7.76 5.57 1.09
C LEU A 95 7.37 6.44 -0.11
N CYS A 96 8.35 7.00 -0.79
CA CYS A 96 8.15 7.73 -2.05
C CYS A 96 8.32 6.74 -3.20
N VAL A 97 7.31 6.58 -4.06
CA VAL A 97 7.29 5.62 -5.17
C VAL A 97 6.90 6.30 -6.48
#